data_AF-A0A6I0EKB9-F1
#
_entry.id   AF-A0A6I0EKB9-F1
#
_cell.length_a   1.000
_cell.length_b   1.000
_cell.length_c   1.000
_cell.angle_alpha   90.00
_cell.angle_beta   90.00
_cell.angle_gamma   90.00
#
_symmetry.space_group_name_H-M   'P 1'
#
loop_
_entity.id
_entity.type
_entity.pdbx_description
1 polymer ?
#
loop_
_entity_poly.entity_id
_entity_poly.type
_entity_poly.pdbx_seq_one_letter_code
_entity_poly.pdbx_strand_id
1 'polypeptide(L)'
;MAARVMKVRNSSAEREAIVAASEVLDRGGLVVIPTETVYGVAARADRPEGIRRLRELKIRDDGKPFTLHLGSRAHVETYVGPLTGYARRITTKGWPGPLTLVFTVPPAVRETVAADRGPRTSDEIYFEGTVGIRYPDHELACAVLREAGGPVVASSANRAGDPAPTTAAESIERLAGDVDLVLDAGTTRYTRSSTVARVNENGFEILREGVYDARTLERLAVLRLLFICSGNTCRSPMAEGLCKRLLAERIGCSVEDLPARRILVESAGTSGGGGGASEGARRAMAARGIDLSGHGSRLLTADLARQADYLFVMTPSHYLAVLDLAPELESRVRLLDERRAIEDPFGGDDAAYEACAAQIEQALIRRLQEVQP
;
A
#
# COMPACT_ATOMS: atom_id res chain seq x y z
N MET A 1 -1.42 -34.18 21.87
CA MET A 1 -2.89 -34.16 21.70
C MET A 1 -3.20 -33.72 20.28
N ALA A 2 -4.26 -34.19 19.65
CA ALA A 2 -4.63 -33.74 18.30
C ALA A 2 -5.08 -32.27 18.34
N ALA A 3 -4.67 -31.48 17.35
CA ALA A 3 -5.07 -30.08 17.22
C ALA A 3 -6.59 -29.93 17.17
N ARG A 4 -7.14 -28.94 17.88
CA ARG A 4 -8.56 -28.58 17.75
C ARG A 4 -8.78 -27.93 16.38
N VAL A 5 -9.78 -28.39 15.62
CA VAL A 5 -10.12 -27.80 14.31
C VAL A 5 -11.46 -27.10 14.39
N MET A 6 -11.52 -25.84 13.98
CA MET A 6 -12.74 -25.03 13.92
C MET A 6 -13.08 -24.66 12.49
N LYS A 7 -14.22 -25.13 11.99
CA LYS A 7 -14.71 -24.79 10.64
C LYS A 7 -15.44 -23.45 10.68
N VAL A 8 -14.92 -22.46 9.97
CA VAL A 8 -15.47 -21.11 9.92
C VAL A 8 -16.32 -20.96 8.66
N ARG A 9 -17.62 -21.23 8.80
CA ARG A 9 -18.58 -21.24 7.67
C ARG A 9 -19.65 -20.14 7.74
N ASN A 10 -19.73 -19.44 8.86
CA ASN A 10 -20.69 -18.37 9.09
C ASN A 10 -20.17 -17.41 10.17
N SER A 11 -20.85 -16.27 10.34
CA SER A 11 -20.44 -15.20 11.25
C SER A 11 -20.43 -15.59 12.73
N SER A 12 -21.26 -16.54 13.17
CA SER A 12 -21.21 -17.04 14.56
C SER A 12 -19.95 -17.86 14.80
N ALA A 13 -19.67 -18.80 13.89
CA ALA A 13 -18.47 -19.63 13.93
C ALA A 13 -17.20 -18.78 13.82
N GLU A 14 -17.24 -17.69 13.05
CA GLU A 14 -16.14 -16.74 12.94
C GLU A 14 -15.83 -16.05 14.28
N ARG A 15 -16.85 -15.53 14.97
CA ARG A 15 -16.66 -14.91 16.30
C ARG A 15 -16.09 -15.90 17.31
N GLU A 16 -16.63 -17.12 17.35
CA GLU A 16 -16.13 -18.17 18.24
C GLU A 16 -14.67 -18.55 17.92
N ALA A 17 -14.32 -18.61 16.63
CA ALA A 17 -12.96 -18.89 16.17
C ALA A 17 -11.97 -17.79 16.57
N ILE A 18 -12.37 -16.51 16.45
CA ILE A 18 -11.55 -15.36 16.84
C ILE A 18 -11.22 -15.42 18.34
N VAL A 19 -12.25 -15.62 19.18
CA VAL A 19 -12.08 -15.72 20.64
C VAL A 19 -11.18 -16.91 20.99
N ALA A 20 -11.48 -18.09 20.44
CA ALA A 20 -10.69 -19.29 20.71
C ALA A 20 -9.22 -19.13 20.29
N ALA A 21 -8.96 -18.50 19.14
CA ALA A 21 -7.60 -18.25 18.67
C ALA A 21 -6.86 -17.25 19.57
N SER A 22 -7.52 -16.17 20.00
CA SER A 22 -6.92 -15.22 20.92
C SER A 22 -6.53 -15.88 22.24
N GLU A 23 -7.42 -16.68 22.85
CA GLU A 23 -7.11 -17.37 24.10
C GLU A 23 -5.97 -18.39 23.97
N VAL A 24 -5.87 -19.08 22.83
CA VAL A 24 -4.77 -20.01 22.57
C VAL A 24 -3.45 -19.25 22.45
N LEU A 25 -3.42 -18.16 21.69
CA LEU A 25 -2.24 -17.30 21.54
C LEU A 25 -1.82 -16.68 22.88
N ASP A 26 -2.78 -16.20 23.67
CA ASP A 26 -2.52 -15.60 24.98
C ASP A 26 -1.91 -16.59 25.98
N ARG A 27 -2.32 -17.86 25.92
CA ARG A 27 -1.72 -18.94 26.72
C ARG A 27 -0.36 -19.44 26.18
N GLY A 28 0.18 -18.82 25.12
CA GLY A 28 1.44 -19.22 24.49
C GLY A 28 1.34 -20.43 23.56
N GLY A 29 0.14 -20.72 23.05
CA GLY A 29 -0.10 -21.76 22.06
C GLY A 29 0.18 -21.32 20.62
N LEU A 30 0.11 -22.29 19.71
CA LEU A 30 0.23 -22.12 18.27
C LEU A 30 -1.14 -22.22 17.59
N VAL A 31 -1.45 -21.24 16.75
CA VAL A 31 -2.69 -21.21 15.96
C VAL A 31 -2.37 -21.22 14.49
N VAL A 32 -2.99 -22.14 13.74
CA VAL A 32 -3.00 -22.10 12.28
C VAL A 32 -4.14 -21.21 11.81
N ILE A 33 -3.79 -20.12 11.13
CA ILE A 33 -4.71 -19.13 10.57
C ILE A 33 -4.69 -19.17 9.03
N PRO A 34 -5.84 -19.00 8.37
CA PRO A 34 -5.89 -18.84 6.92
C PRO A 34 -5.33 -17.47 6.51
N THR A 35 -4.81 -17.35 5.29
CA THR A 35 -4.55 -16.04 4.65
C THR A 35 -4.97 -16.11 3.19
N GLU A 36 -4.88 -15.00 2.46
CA GLU A 36 -5.11 -15.00 1.02
C GLU A 36 -4.06 -15.80 0.23
N THR A 37 -2.87 -16.03 0.80
CA THR A 37 -1.76 -16.74 0.11
C THR A 37 -1.66 -18.20 0.49
N VAL A 38 -1.30 -18.49 1.74
CA VAL A 38 -1.13 -19.83 2.28
C VAL A 38 -1.55 -19.79 3.74
N TYR A 39 -1.86 -20.94 4.32
CA TYR A 39 -2.09 -21.04 5.76
C TYR A 39 -0.79 -20.74 6.52
N GLY A 40 -0.90 -20.01 7.62
CA GLY A 40 0.21 -19.64 8.48
C GLY A 40 0.05 -20.22 9.88
N VAL A 41 1.15 -20.65 10.49
CA VAL A 41 1.21 -20.94 11.91
C VAL A 41 1.70 -19.70 12.65
N ALA A 42 0.92 -19.26 13.62
CA ALA A 42 1.08 -18.01 14.35
C ALA A 42 1.34 -18.27 15.83
N ALA A 43 2.19 -17.42 16.40
CA ALA A 43 2.50 -17.37 17.82
C ALA A 43 2.66 -15.91 18.27
N ARG A 44 2.39 -15.63 19.54
CA ARG A 44 2.68 -14.32 20.13
C ARG A 44 4.16 -14.19 20.46
N ALA A 45 4.78 -13.09 20.03
CA ALA A 45 6.20 -12.81 20.25
C ALA A 45 6.55 -12.50 21.72
N ASP A 46 5.57 -12.10 22.53
CA ASP A 46 5.71 -11.89 23.97
C ASP A 46 5.40 -13.13 24.80
N ARG A 47 5.18 -14.28 24.15
CA ARG A 47 4.93 -15.58 24.79
C ARG A 47 6.10 -16.54 24.48
N PRO A 48 7.09 -16.68 25.38
CA PRO A 48 8.32 -17.45 25.10
C PRO A 48 8.07 -18.90 24.70
N GLU A 49 7.06 -19.53 25.30
CA GLU A 49 6.72 -20.93 25.02
C GLU A 49 6.20 -21.12 23.58
N GLY A 50 5.33 -20.21 23.11
CA GLY A 50 4.83 -20.25 21.74
C GLY A 50 5.95 -20.04 20.71
N ILE A 51 6.86 -19.11 20.99
CA ILE A 51 8.02 -18.86 20.14
C ILE A 51 8.97 -20.05 20.10
N ARG A 52 9.27 -20.66 21.25
CA ARG A 52 10.09 -21.88 21.35
C ARG A 52 9.50 -22.99 20.49
N ARG A 53 8.21 -23.29 20.67
CA ARG A 53 7.49 -24.31 19.88
C ARG A 53 7.48 -23.98 18.38
N LEU A 54 7.28 -22.72 18.02
CA LEU A 54 7.29 -22.28 16.62
C LEU A 54 8.67 -22.48 15.97
N ARG A 55 9.77 -22.22 16.69
CA ARG A 55 11.15 -22.47 16.21
C ARG A 55 11.44 -23.96 16.05
N GLU A 56 11.04 -24.78 17.01
CA GLU A 56 11.19 -26.25 16.96
C GLU A 56 10.44 -26.84 15.77
N LEU A 57 9.19 -26.39 15.55
CA LEU A 57 8.37 -26.82 14.41
C LEU A 57 9.00 -26.46 13.06
N LYS A 58 9.71 -25.32 13.01
CA LYS A 58 10.29 -24.79 11.78
C LYS A 58 11.74 -25.22 11.54
N ILE A 59 12.37 -26.00 12.43
CA ILE A 59 13.76 -26.50 12.33
C ILE A 59 14.66 -25.44 11.66
N ARG A 60 14.77 -24.27 12.30
CA ARG A 60 15.57 -23.15 11.79
C ARG A 60 16.94 -23.14 12.46
N ASP A 61 17.90 -23.83 11.85
CA ASP A 61 19.31 -23.76 12.26
C ASP A 61 20.00 -22.45 11.81
N ASP A 62 19.32 -21.63 11.00
CA ASP A 62 19.91 -20.49 10.29
C ASP A 62 19.55 -19.11 10.84
N GLY A 63 18.85 -19.03 11.98
CA GLY A 63 18.48 -17.75 12.60
C GLY A 63 17.51 -16.90 11.78
N LYS A 64 16.85 -17.45 10.74
CA LYS A 64 15.90 -16.68 9.92
C LYS A 64 14.79 -16.07 10.77
N PRO A 65 14.52 -14.75 10.67
CA PRO A 65 13.48 -14.10 11.44
C PRO A 65 12.08 -14.57 11.04
N PHE A 66 11.14 -14.51 11.98
CA PHE A 66 9.72 -14.64 11.66
C PHE A 66 9.15 -13.32 11.12
N THR A 67 7.99 -13.39 10.50
CA THR A 67 7.31 -12.20 9.98
C THR A 67 6.24 -11.76 10.96
N LEU A 68 6.32 -10.51 11.42
CA LEU A 68 5.27 -9.88 12.21
C LEU A 68 4.01 -9.72 11.34
N HIS A 69 2.88 -10.22 11.81
CA HIS A 69 1.60 -10.09 11.12
C HIS A 69 0.72 -9.08 11.86
N LEU A 70 0.20 -8.10 11.12
CA LEU A 70 -0.63 -7.04 11.66
C LEU A 70 -2.10 -7.28 11.32
N GLY A 71 -3.01 -6.98 12.24
CA GLY A 71 -4.44 -6.94 11.96
C GLY A 71 -4.92 -5.60 11.37
N SER A 72 -4.06 -4.58 11.36
CA SER A 72 -4.34 -3.25 10.81
C SER A 72 -3.05 -2.61 10.29
N ARG A 73 -3.12 -1.97 9.12
CA ARG A 73 -2.01 -1.17 8.57
C ARG A 73 -1.58 -0.07 9.53
N ALA A 74 -2.50 0.48 10.34
CA ALA A 74 -2.22 1.57 11.26
C ALA A 74 -1.13 1.24 12.30
N HIS A 75 -0.87 -0.04 12.58
CA HIS A 75 0.12 -0.45 13.57
C HIS A 75 1.55 -0.55 13.01
N VAL A 76 1.76 -0.41 11.70
CA VAL A 76 3.11 -0.59 11.11
C VAL A 76 4.12 0.39 11.68
N GLU A 77 3.75 1.67 11.82
CA GLU A 77 4.65 2.73 12.27
C GLU A 77 5.04 2.58 13.75
N THR A 78 4.28 1.82 14.54
CA THR A 78 4.67 1.41 15.90
C THR A 78 5.96 0.58 15.90
N TYR A 79 6.21 -0.19 14.86
CA TYR A 79 7.35 -1.11 14.78
C TYR A 79 8.50 -0.57 13.92
N VAL A 80 8.26 0.38 13.03
CA VAL A 80 9.26 0.85 12.05
C VAL A 80 9.48 2.36 12.07
N GLY A 81 8.69 3.11 12.84
CA GLY A 81 8.68 4.57 12.79
C GLY A 81 7.88 5.12 11.60
N PRO A 82 7.90 6.45 11.40
CA PRO A 82 7.16 7.09 10.31
C PRO A 82 7.61 6.59 8.93
N LEU A 83 6.65 6.27 8.06
CA LEU A 83 6.93 5.84 6.70
C LEU A 83 6.98 7.04 5.74
N THR A 84 8.02 7.10 4.91
CA THR A 84 8.20 8.13 3.88
C THR A 84 8.48 7.49 2.51
N GLY A 85 8.38 8.29 1.44
CA GLY A 85 8.80 7.92 0.09
C GLY A 85 8.27 6.56 -0.39
N TYR A 86 9.19 5.71 -0.87
CA TYR A 86 8.86 4.40 -1.43
C TYR A 86 8.22 3.45 -0.42
N ALA A 87 8.75 3.40 0.80
CA ALA A 87 8.24 2.56 1.87
C ALA A 87 6.76 2.85 2.14
N ARG A 88 6.38 4.12 2.24
CA ARG A 88 4.99 4.52 2.43
C ARG A 88 4.09 4.11 1.27
N ARG A 89 4.53 4.34 0.02
CA ARG A 89 3.73 4.04 -1.17
C ARG A 89 3.46 2.55 -1.32
N ILE A 90 4.52 1.74 -1.27
CA ILE A 90 4.39 0.27 -1.39
C ILE A 90 3.56 -0.28 -0.23
N THR A 91 3.75 0.23 0.99
CA THR A 91 2.93 -0.17 2.15
C THR A 91 1.45 0.18 1.97
N THR A 92 1.15 1.40 1.49
CA THR A 92 -0.23 1.89 1.37
C THR A 92 -1.00 1.17 0.27
N LYS A 93 -0.33 0.84 -0.84
CA LYS A 93 -0.97 0.22 -2.01
C LYS A 93 -0.85 -1.29 -2.05
N GLY A 94 0.20 -1.83 -1.45
CA GLY A 94 0.47 -3.27 -1.41
C GLY A 94 -0.27 -3.99 -0.28
N TRP A 95 -0.78 -3.26 0.71
CA TRP A 95 -1.50 -3.81 1.86
C TRP A 95 -2.93 -3.28 2.02
N PRO A 96 -3.86 -4.10 2.53
CA PRO A 96 -3.68 -5.53 2.85
C PRO A 96 -3.42 -6.36 1.60
N GLY A 97 -2.59 -7.40 1.70
CA GLY A 97 -2.26 -8.20 0.51
C GLY A 97 -1.07 -9.15 0.63
N PRO A 98 -0.74 -9.82 -0.49
CA PRO A 98 0.26 -10.88 -0.57
C PRO A 98 1.70 -10.34 -0.63
N LEU A 99 2.01 -9.36 0.22
CA LEU A 99 3.29 -8.68 0.28
C LEU A 99 3.81 -8.67 1.72
N THR A 100 5.05 -9.10 1.90
CA THR A 100 5.82 -8.96 3.14
C THR A 100 6.90 -7.91 2.89
N LEU A 101 6.95 -6.88 3.72
CA LEU A 101 7.95 -5.81 3.63
C LEU A 101 8.96 -5.95 4.74
N VAL A 102 10.24 -5.95 4.39
CA VAL A 102 11.37 -5.94 5.33
C VAL A 102 11.88 -4.52 5.45
N PHE A 103 11.78 -3.95 6.65
CA PHE A 103 12.21 -2.58 6.95
C PHE A 103 13.51 -2.59 7.73
N THR A 104 14.40 -1.65 7.43
CA THR A 104 15.50 -1.28 8.33
C THR A 104 14.93 -0.35 9.41
N VAL A 105 15.21 -0.66 10.68
CA VAL A 105 14.58 0.01 11.82
C VAL A 105 15.65 0.76 12.62
N PRO A 106 15.52 2.09 12.78
CA PRO A 106 16.44 2.88 13.60
C PRO A 106 16.53 2.37 15.05
N PRO A 107 17.69 2.44 15.71
CA PRO A 107 17.84 2.02 17.10
C PRO A 107 16.80 2.61 18.06
N ALA A 108 16.51 3.91 17.95
CA ALA A 108 15.53 4.60 18.80
C ALA A 108 14.12 4.01 18.73
N VAL A 109 13.68 3.54 17.56
CA VAL A 109 12.39 2.86 17.40
C VAL A 109 12.41 1.51 18.10
N ARG A 110 13.50 0.73 17.94
CA ARG A 110 13.65 -0.57 18.61
C ARG A 110 13.68 -0.41 20.13
N GLU A 111 14.36 0.60 20.63
CA GLU A 111 14.40 0.95 22.06
C GLU A 111 13.01 1.29 22.60
N THR A 112 12.20 2.04 21.83
CA THR A 112 10.81 2.36 22.18
C THR A 112 9.96 1.09 22.28
N VAL A 113 10.10 0.18 21.31
CA VAL A 113 9.38 -1.10 21.34
C VAL A 113 9.86 -2.01 22.47
N ALA A 114 11.17 -2.02 22.77
CA ALA A 114 11.73 -2.75 23.91
C ALA A 114 11.23 -2.22 25.26
N ALA A 115 11.06 -0.90 25.39
CA ALA A 115 10.50 -0.28 26.59
C ALA A 115 9.01 -0.60 26.78
N ASP A 116 8.23 -0.60 25.69
CA ASP A 116 6.79 -0.89 25.71
C ASP A 116 6.48 -2.39 25.92
N ARG A 117 7.21 -3.26 25.21
CA ARG A 117 6.89 -4.70 25.11
C ARG A 117 7.88 -5.62 25.81
N GLY A 118 8.93 -5.06 26.38
CA GLY A 118 10.05 -5.77 26.99
C GLY A 118 11.16 -6.13 26.00
N PRO A 119 12.42 -6.20 26.47
CA PRO A 119 13.59 -6.40 25.62
C PRO A 119 13.55 -7.75 24.88
N ARG A 120 13.13 -8.83 25.56
CA ARG A 120 13.02 -10.16 24.93
C ARG A 120 12.03 -10.15 23.76
N THR A 121 10.88 -9.52 23.92
CA THR A 121 9.89 -9.41 22.83
C THR A 121 10.45 -8.61 21.65
N SER A 122 11.20 -7.55 21.93
CA SER A 122 11.90 -6.78 20.90
C SER A 122 12.91 -7.65 20.14
N ASP A 123 13.69 -8.48 20.82
CA ASP A 123 14.66 -9.40 20.20
C ASP A 123 13.97 -10.49 19.33
N GLU A 124 12.72 -10.84 19.64
CA GLU A 124 11.92 -11.76 18.83
C GLU A 124 11.32 -11.10 17.57
N ILE A 125 11.12 -9.77 17.59
CA ILE A 125 10.57 -9.01 16.47
C ILE A 125 11.68 -8.57 15.52
N TYR A 126 12.82 -8.13 16.05
CA TYR A 126 13.90 -7.52 15.27
C TYR A 126 15.08 -8.46 15.08
N PHE A 127 15.59 -8.53 13.86
CA PHE A 127 16.79 -9.29 13.52
C PHE A 127 17.75 -8.42 12.72
N GLU A 128 18.97 -8.25 13.22
CA GLU A 128 20.02 -7.41 12.61
C GLU A 128 19.54 -5.98 12.27
N GLY A 129 18.72 -5.40 13.15
CA GLY A 129 18.15 -4.06 12.95
C GLY A 129 17.06 -4.01 11.86
N THR A 130 16.51 -5.15 11.46
CA THR A 130 15.41 -5.24 10.49
C THR A 130 14.20 -5.95 11.06
N VAL A 131 13.03 -5.72 10.46
CA VAL A 131 11.79 -6.47 10.74
C VAL A 131 11.04 -6.76 9.45
N GLY A 132 10.61 -8.01 9.28
CA GLY A 132 9.66 -8.39 8.22
C GLY A 132 8.23 -8.24 8.73
N ILE A 133 7.40 -7.45 8.05
CA ILE A 133 6.00 -7.19 8.42
C ILE A 133 5.08 -7.59 7.28
N ARG A 134 3.89 -8.11 7.61
CA ARG A 134 2.80 -8.37 6.67
C ARG A 134 1.46 -7.94 7.25
N TYR A 135 0.62 -7.34 6.42
CA TYR A 135 -0.81 -7.14 6.70
C TYR A 135 -1.62 -7.98 5.70
N PRO A 136 -2.13 -9.17 6.09
CA PRO A 136 -2.79 -10.10 5.17
C PRO A 136 -4.15 -9.58 4.68
N ASP A 137 -4.56 -9.99 3.47
CA ASP A 137 -5.88 -9.69 2.89
C ASP A 137 -6.87 -10.83 3.21
N HIS A 138 -7.07 -11.09 4.50
CA HIS A 138 -8.01 -12.10 4.97
C HIS A 138 -8.70 -11.64 6.26
N GLU A 139 -10.03 -11.52 6.23
CA GLU A 139 -10.83 -10.92 7.31
C GLU A 139 -10.64 -11.65 8.64
N LEU A 140 -10.83 -12.98 8.67
CA LEU A 140 -10.61 -13.79 9.87
C LEU A 140 -9.18 -13.67 10.42
N ALA A 141 -8.16 -13.69 9.56
CA ALA A 141 -6.77 -13.53 9.98
C ALA A 141 -6.56 -12.18 10.67
N CYS A 142 -7.02 -11.11 10.03
CA CYS A 142 -6.93 -9.76 10.58
C CYS A 142 -7.70 -9.62 11.89
N ALA A 143 -8.86 -10.25 12.02
CA ALA A 143 -9.64 -10.24 13.25
C ALA A 143 -8.91 -10.95 14.40
N VAL A 144 -8.36 -12.15 14.16
CA VAL A 144 -7.52 -12.87 15.14
C VAL A 144 -6.31 -12.02 15.55
N LEU A 145 -5.61 -11.39 14.59
CA LEU A 145 -4.43 -10.58 14.86
C LEU A 145 -4.74 -9.30 15.67
N ARG A 146 -5.95 -8.73 15.53
CA ARG A 146 -6.41 -7.61 16.37
C ARG A 146 -6.74 -8.08 17.78
N GLU A 147 -7.36 -9.25 17.92
CA GLU A 147 -7.82 -9.79 19.20
C GLU A 147 -6.69 -10.40 20.03
N ALA A 148 -5.57 -10.80 19.41
CA ALA A 148 -4.48 -11.52 20.07
C ALA A 148 -3.82 -10.77 21.24
N GLY A 149 -4.06 -9.45 21.40
CA GLY A 149 -3.58 -8.68 22.55
C GLY A 149 -2.07 -8.47 22.63
N GLY A 150 -1.31 -8.80 21.58
CA GLY A 150 0.14 -8.69 21.52
C GLY A 150 0.70 -8.86 20.10
N PRO A 151 2.01 -8.64 19.89
CA PRO A 151 2.66 -8.83 18.60
C PRO A 151 2.60 -10.30 18.19
N VAL A 152 2.03 -10.59 17.02
CA VAL A 152 1.94 -11.95 16.48
C VAL A 152 2.95 -12.13 15.37
N VAL A 153 3.82 -13.11 15.50
CA VAL A 153 4.69 -13.56 14.42
C VAL A 153 4.12 -14.81 13.78
N ALA A 154 4.31 -14.96 12.48
CA ALA A 154 3.86 -16.13 11.77
C ALA A 154 4.84 -16.55 10.67
N SER A 155 4.68 -17.81 10.27
CA SER A 155 5.35 -18.44 9.14
C SER A 155 4.37 -19.38 8.45
N SER A 156 4.69 -19.90 7.27
CA SER A 156 3.80 -20.85 6.57
C SER A 156 3.52 -22.10 7.44
N ALA A 157 2.32 -22.67 7.38
CA ALA A 157 1.90 -23.79 8.24
C ALA A 157 2.45 -25.17 7.78
N ASN A 158 3.75 -25.27 7.57
CA ASN A 158 4.45 -26.49 7.18
C ASN A 158 5.79 -26.63 7.90
N ARG A 159 6.34 -27.84 7.99
CA ARG A 159 7.72 -28.06 8.42
C ARG A 159 8.70 -27.47 7.41
N ALA A 160 9.93 -27.18 7.83
CA ALA A 160 10.95 -26.69 6.91
C ALA A 160 11.18 -27.69 5.75
N GLY A 161 11.27 -27.17 4.53
CA GLY A 161 11.44 -27.97 3.30
C GLY A 161 10.12 -28.38 2.64
N ASP A 162 9.03 -28.52 3.39
CA ASP A 162 7.74 -28.91 2.83
C ASP A 162 7.08 -27.76 2.04
N PRO A 163 6.19 -28.08 1.07
CA PRO A 163 5.36 -27.07 0.42
C PRO A 163 4.51 -26.30 1.44
N ALA A 164 4.15 -25.05 1.13
CA ALA A 164 3.25 -24.25 1.97
C ALA A 164 1.78 -24.65 1.75
N PRO A 165 0.97 -24.83 2.81
CA PRO A 165 -0.39 -25.38 2.67
C PRO A 165 -1.39 -24.34 2.21
N THR A 166 -2.31 -24.78 1.36
CA THR A 166 -3.42 -23.97 0.84
C THR A 166 -4.77 -24.34 1.47
N THR A 167 -4.79 -25.38 2.30
CA THR A 167 -5.98 -25.82 3.07
C THR A 167 -5.62 -26.13 4.52
N ALA A 168 -6.63 -26.12 5.39
CA ALA A 168 -6.48 -26.53 6.78
C ALA A 168 -6.06 -28.01 6.90
N ALA A 169 -6.60 -28.89 6.03
CA ALA A 169 -6.25 -30.30 5.99
C ALA A 169 -4.75 -30.51 5.70
N GLU A 170 -4.22 -29.83 4.68
CA GLU A 170 -2.78 -29.86 4.37
C GLU A 170 -1.93 -29.31 5.53
N SER A 171 -2.42 -28.30 6.25
CA SER A 171 -1.72 -27.74 7.41
C SER A 171 -1.62 -28.76 8.54
N ILE A 172 -2.70 -29.50 8.83
CA ILE A 172 -2.72 -30.54 9.85
C ILE A 172 -1.73 -31.66 9.50
N GLU A 173 -1.77 -32.12 8.24
CA GLU A 173 -0.88 -33.16 7.73
C GLU A 173 0.60 -32.74 7.86
N ARG A 174 0.95 -31.55 7.36
CA ARG A 174 2.34 -31.06 7.31
C ARG A 174 2.91 -30.70 8.68
N LEU A 175 2.06 -30.30 9.62
CA LEU A 175 2.50 -30.00 10.99
C LEU A 175 2.46 -31.23 11.91
N ALA A 176 1.93 -32.36 11.43
CA ALA A 176 1.76 -33.60 12.21
C ALA A 176 1.05 -33.39 13.57
N GLY A 177 0.18 -32.38 13.67
CA GLY A 177 -0.56 -32.07 14.89
C GLY A 177 0.21 -31.27 15.97
N ASP A 178 1.40 -30.73 15.68
CA ASP A 178 2.18 -29.89 16.62
C ASP A 178 1.63 -28.45 16.77
N VAL A 179 0.30 -28.30 16.76
CA VAL A 179 -0.41 -27.01 16.92
C VAL A 179 -1.65 -27.20 17.78
N ASP A 180 -2.11 -26.12 18.43
CA ASP A 180 -3.20 -26.23 19.41
C ASP A 180 -4.57 -25.98 18.76
N LEU A 181 -4.62 -25.10 17.75
CA LEU A 181 -5.85 -24.73 17.05
C LEU A 181 -5.60 -24.55 15.55
N VAL A 182 -6.55 -25.01 14.74
CA VAL A 182 -6.59 -24.80 13.28
C VAL A 182 -7.93 -24.18 12.89
N LEU A 183 -7.87 -23.01 12.25
CA LEU A 183 -9.05 -22.33 11.74
C LEU A 183 -9.28 -22.70 10.27
N ASP A 184 -10.25 -23.56 9.98
CA ASP A 184 -10.58 -24.01 8.62
C ASP A 184 -11.57 -23.04 7.96
N ALA A 185 -11.05 -22.18 7.09
CA ALA A 185 -11.82 -21.24 6.27
C ALA A 185 -11.82 -21.63 4.77
N GLY A 186 -11.54 -22.90 4.45
CA GLY A 186 -11.48 -23.39 3.07
C GLY A 186 -10.13 -23.15 2.39
N THR A 187 -10.14 -23.11 1.06
CA THR A 187 -8.94 -22.99 0.22
C THR A 187 -8.49 -21.52 0.10
N THR A 188 -7.19 -21.28 0.14
CA THR A 188 -6.61 -19.94 -0.05
C THR A 188 -6.83 -19.41 -1.47
N ARG A 189 -6.98 -18.08 -1.61
CA ARG A 189 -7.23 -17.40 -2.90
C ARG A 189 -6.06 -17.58 -3.88
N TYR A 190 -4.85 -17.37 -3.39
CA TYR A 190 -3.62 -17.63 -4.13
C TYR A 190 -3.07 -19.00 -3.70
N THR A 191 -2.30 -19.63 -4.59
CA THR A 191 -1.60 -20.90 -4.32
C THR A 191 -0.09 -20.70 -4.21
N ARG A 192 0.35 -19.43 -4.16
CA ARG A 192 1.75 -19.01 -4.03
C ARG A 192 1.91 -18.17 -2.77
N SER A 193 3.10 -18.24 -2.16
CA SER A 193 3.44 -17.43 -0.99
C SER A 193 3.49 -15.93 -1.31
N SER A 194 3.43 -15.10 -0.27
CA SER A 194 3.64 -13.65 -0.39
C SER A 194 5.00 -13.32 -1.00
N THR A 195 5.05 -12.25 -1.78
CA THR A 195 6.31 -11.65 -2.20
C THR A 195 6.99 -11.02 -1.00
N VAL A 196 8.30 -11.19 -0.87
CA VAL A 196 9.11 -10.58 0.19
C VAL A 196 10.02 -9.54 -0.45
N ALA A 197 9.87 -8.29 -0.06
CA ALA A 197 10.71 -7.20 -0.53
C ALA A 197 11.29 -6.43 0.65
N ARG A 198 12.59 -6.15 0.62
CA ARG A 198 13.21 -5.15 1.47
C ARG A 198 12.87 -3.78 0.92
N VAL A 199 12.51 -2.84 1.79
CA VAL A 199 12.13 -1.49 1.41
C VAL A 199 12.80 -0.45 2.28
N ASN A 200 13.18 0.67 1.68
CA ASN A 200 13.66 1.85 2.36
C ASN A 200 13.02 3.11 1.74
N GLU A 201 13.44 4.28 2.16
CA GLU A 201 12.93 5.56 1.65
C GLU A 201 13.21 5.77 0.15
N ASN A 202 14.26 5.14 -0.39
CA ASN A 202 14.79 5.38 -1.74
C ASN A 202 14.47 4.27 -2.76
N GLY A 203 13.96 3.12 -2.31
CA GLY A 203 13.68 2.00 -3.21
C GLY A 203 13.31 0.71 -2.50
N PHE A 204 13.26 -0.37 -3.28
CA PHE A 204 12.99 -1.72 -2.80
C PHE A 204 13.88 -2.75 -3.50
N GLU A 205 14.08 -3.89 -2.85
CA GLU A 205 14.80 -5.06 -3.35
C GLU A 205 13.92 -6.29 -3.11
N ILE A 206 13.68 -7.10 -4.15
CA ILE A 206 12.90 -8.34 -3.99
C ILE A 206 13.83 -9.42 -3.44
N LEU A 207 13.55 -9.86 -2.23
CA LEU A 207 14.28 -10.95 -1.57
C LEU A 207 13.72 -12.32 -1.97
N ARG A 208 12.42 -12.38 -2.25
CA ARG A 208 11.74 -13.59 -2.74
C ARG A 208 10.51 -13.20 -3.53
N GLU A 209 10.46 -13.58 -4.80
CA GLU A 209 9.26 -13.41 -5.61
C GLU A 209 8.13 -14.36 -5.17
N GLY A 210 6.91 -13.84 -5.09
CA GLY A 210 5.71 -14.55 -4.68
C GLY A 210 4.55 -14.24 -5.63
N VAL A 211 3.39 -13.85 -5.09
CA VAL A 211 2.23 -13.44 -5.90
C VAL A 211 2.52 -12.18 -6.73
N TYR A 212 3.20 -11.19 -6.15
CA TYR A 212 3.62 -9.98 -6.85
C TYR A 212 5.00 -10.16 -7.50
N ASP A 213 5.07 -9.87 -8.79
CA ASP A 213 6.31 -9.78 -9.56
C ASP A 213 6.94 -8.38 -9.46
N ALA A 214 8.14 -8.21 -10.04
CA ALA A 214 8.84 -6.93 -10.04
C ALA A 214 8.01 -5.79 -10.66
N ARG A 215 7.32 -6.04 -11.77
CA ARG A 215 6.49 -5.04 -12.46
C ARG A 215 5.35 -4.55 -11.57
N THR A 216 4.75 -5.46 -10.79
CA THR A 216 3.70 -5.11 -9.83
C THR A 216 4.26 -4.23 -8.71
N LEU A 217 5.41 -4.58 -8.12
CA LEU A 217 6.02 -3.73 -7.08
C LEU A 217 6.45 -2.36 -7.62
N GLU A 218 7.01 -2.30 -8.82
CA GLU A 218 7.35 -1.04 -9.47
C GLU A 218 6.12 -0.14 -9.58
N ARG A 219 4.98 -0.68 -10.03
CA ARG A 219 3.72 0.08 -10.09
C ARG A 219 3.25 0.55 -8.72
N LEU A 220 3.36 -0.28 -7.68
CA LEU A 220 2.97 0.11 -6.31
C LEU A 220 3.87 1.22 -5.75
N ALA A 221 5.12 1.31 -6.22
CA ALA A 221 6.08 2.31 -5.81
C ALA A 221 5.91 3.68 -6.50
N VAL A 222 5.16 3.78 -7.60
CA VAL A 222 4.96 5.04 -8.34
C VAL A 222 3.89 5.90 -7.68
N LEU A 223 4.14 7.19 -7.46
CA LEU A 223 3.10 8.17 -7.18
C LEU A 223 2.55 8.74 -8.49
N ARG A 224 1.24 8.60 -8.75
CA ARG A 224 0.59 9.11 -9.97
C ARG A 224 -0.45 10.17 -9.66
N LEU A 225 -0.27 11.37 -10.20
CA LEU A 225 -1.25 12.45 -10.15
C LEU A 225 -1.83 12.66 -11.55
N LEU A 226 -3.16 12.64 -11.67
CA LEU A 226 -3.86 12.83 -12.93
C LEU A 226 -4.76 14.06 -12.89
N PHE A 227 -4.50 15.02 -13.78
CA PHE A 227 -5.29 16.23 -13.96
C PHE A 227 -6.26 16.10 -15.13
N ILE A 228 -7.54 16.39 -14.92
CA ILE A 228 -8.59 16.09 -15.91
C ILE A 228 -9.39 17.36 -16.22
N CYS A 229 -9.46 17.73 -17.50
CA CYS A 229 -10.37 18.75 -18.01
C CYS A 229 -11.16 18.22 -19.22
N SER A 230 -11.72 19.11 -20.05
CA SER A 230 -12.53 18.68 -21.21
C SER A 230 -11.66 18.21 -22.37
N GLY A 231 -10.86 19.12 -22.95
CA GLY A 231 -10.07 18.85 -24.15
C GLY A 231 -8.63 18.38 -23.92
N ASN A 232 -8.09 18.48 -22.69
CA ASN A 232 -6.66 18.31 -22.40
C ASN A 232 -5.72 19.29 -23.16
N THR A 233 -6.22 20.49 -23.46
CA THR A 233 -5.49 21.50 -24.23
C THR A 233 -5.15 22.76 -23.42
N CYS A 234 -5.92 23.10 -22.37
CA CYS A 234 -5.72 24.31 -21.56
C CYS A 234 -5.49 23.99 -20.08
N ARG A 235 -6.58 23.76 -19.33
CA ARG A 235 -6.56 23.65 -17.85
C ARG A 235 -5.69 22.51 -17.34
N SER A 236 -5.88 21.28 -17.82
CA SER A 236 -5.13 20.12 -17.31
C SER A 236 -3.64 20.10 -17.70
N PRO A 237 -3.22 20.54 -18.90
CA PRO A 237 -1.79 20.72 -19.20
C PRO A 237 -1.11 21.79 -18.33
N MET A 238 -1.79 22.93 -18.09
CA MET A 238 -1.27 23.95 -17.17
C MET A 238 -1.12 23.39 -15.75
N ALA A 239 -2.12 22.66 -15.27
CA ALA A 239 -2.06 22.00 -13.96
C ALA A 239 -0.94 20.96 -13.86
N GLU A 240 -0.72 20.17 -14.92
CA GLU A 240 0.38 19.21 -15.00
C GLU A 240 1.75 19.91 -14.88
N GLY A 241 1.99 20.94 -15.70
CA GLY A 241 3.25 21.68 -15.69
C GLY A 241 3.52 22.39 -14.37
N LEU A 242 2.52 23.08 -13.82
CA LEU A 242 2.61 23.73 -12.52
C LEU A 242 2.86 22.73 -11.39
N CYS A 243 2.15 21.60 -11.39
CA CYS A 243 2.32 20.57 -10.38
C CYS A 243 3.71 19.95 -10.43
N LYS A 244 4.24 19.66 -11.63
CA LYS A 244 5.62 19.19 -11.80
C LYS A 244 6.62 20.15 -11.18
N ARG A 245 6.53 21.45 -11.51
CA ARG A 245 7.43 22.47 -10.95
C ARG A 245 7.34 22.54 -9.42
N LEU A 246 6.12 22.64 -8.87
CA LEU A 246 5.91 22.73 -7.42
C LEU A 246 6.41 21.49 -6.67
N LEU A 247 6.23 20.29 -7.23
CA LEU A 247 6.74 19.06 -6.65
C LEU A 247 8.28 19.00 -6.71
N ALA A 248 8.87 19.37 -7.84
CA ALA A 248 10.32 19.42 -8.03
C ALA A 248 10.99 20.41 -7.05
N GLU A 249 10.42 21.61 -6.89
CA GLU A 249 10.84 22.59 -5.88
C GLU A 249 10.75 22.04 -4.45
N ARG A 250 9.62 21.40 -4.11
CA ARG A 250 9.39 20.86 -2.77
C ARG A 250 10.38 19.75 -2.39
N ILE A 251 10.77 18.91 -3.34
CA ILE A 251 11.69 17.79 -3.09
C ILE A 251 13.16 18.11 -3.44
N GLY A 252 13.43 19.33 -3.92
CA GLY A 252 14.78 19.80 -4.25
C GLY A 252 15.40 19.07 -5.43
N CYS A 253 14.67 18.88 -6.53
CA CYS A 253 15.19 18.30 -7.78
C CYS A 253 14.72 19.07 -9.02
N SER A 254 15.18 18.65 -10.20
CA SER A 254 14.64 19.16 -11.47
C SER A 254 13.30 18.48 -11.82
N VAL A 255 12.54 19.05 -12.75
CA VAL A 255 11.29 18.42 -13.24
C VAL A 255 11.60 17.10 -13.95
N GLU A 256 12.74 17.04 -14.62
CA GLU A 256 13.24 15.90 -15.38
C GLU A 256 13.60 14.71 -14.47
N ASP A 257 13.90 14.97 -13.19
CA ASP A 257 14.22 13.93 -12.19
C ASP A 257 12.97 13.27 -11.60
N LEU A 258 11.77 13.85 -11.75
CA LEU A 258 10.54 13.31 -11.14
C LEU A 258 10.24 11.86 -11.54
N PRO A 259 10.36 11.44 -12.81
CA PRO A 259 10.16 10.04 -13.20
C PRO A 259 11.17 9.08 -12.56
N ALA A 260 12.43 9.50 -12.42
CA ALA A 260 13.47 8.72 -11.73
C ALA A 260 13.14 8.54 -10.24
N ARG A 261 12.46 9.54 -9.64
CA ARG A 261 11.89 9.48 -8.29
C ARG A 261 10.53 8.76 -8.22
N ARG A 262 10.06 8.20 -9.34
CA ARG A 262 8.79 7.49 -9.49
C ARG A 262 7.59 8.37 -9.16
N ILE A 263 7.68 9.65 -9.47
CA ILE A 263 6.57 10.59 -9.40
C ILE A 263 6.16 10.91 -10.84
N LEU A 264 4.94 10.53 -11.20
CA LEU A 264 4.36 10.78 -12.51
C LEU A 264 3.21 11.75 -12.36
N VAL A 265 3.33 12.88 -13.04
CA VAL A 265 2.31 13.91 -13.12
C VAL A 265 1.82 13.95 -14.55
N GLU A 266 0.53 13.73 -14.70
CA GLU A 266 -0.10 13.36 -15.95
C GLU A 266 -1.40 14.16 -16.12
N SER A 267 -1.78 14.49 -17.36
CA SER A 267 -3.09 15.11 -17.65
C SER A 267 -3.88 14.39 -18.74
N ALA A 268 -5.21 14.49 -18.71
CA ALA A 268 -6.12 13.92 -19.71
C ALA A 268 -7.39 14.79 -19.91
N GLY A 269 -8.20 14.43 -20.89
CA GLY A 269 -9.42 15.14 -21.28
C GLY A 269 -10.63 14.21 -21.40
N THR A 270 -11.81 14.62 -20.94
CA THR A 270 -13.04 13.80 -21.00
C THR A 270 -13.62 13.66 -22.40
N SER A 271 -13.37 14.60 -23.30
CA SER A 271 -13.91 14.58 -24.67
C SER A 271 -12.83 14.53 -25.76
N GLY A 272 -11.55 14.62 -25.39
CA GLY A 272 -10.39 14.55 -26.29
C GLY A 272 -10.28 15.76 -27.23
N GLY A 273 -9.29 16.63 -27.03
CA GLY A 273 -9.13 17.85 -27.83
C GLY A 273 -8.38 17.67 -29.15
N GLY A 274 -7.59 16.59 -29.29
CA GLY A 274 -6.63 16.43 -30.39
C GLY A 274 -5.48 17.47 -30.31
N GLY A 275 -4.32 17.14 -30.89
CA GLY A 275 -3.17 18.07 -30.94
C GLY A 275 -2.48 18.31 -29.59
N GLY A 276 -1.85 19.48 -29.43
CA GLY A 276 -1.08 19.84 -28.23
C GLY A 276 -1.77 20.86 -27.32
N ALA A 277 -1.00 21.45 -26.40
CA ALA A 277 -1.50 22.55 -25.58
C ALA A 277 -1.88 23.76 -26.45
N SER A 278 -2.99 24.42 -26.12
CA SER A 278 -3.43 25.63 -26.84
C SER A 278 -2.38 26.74 -26.73
N GLU A 279 -2.31 27.62 -27.72
CA GLU A 279 -1.35 28.73 -27.73
C GLU A 279 -1.46 29.65 -26.49
N GLY A 280 -2.67 29.93 -26.01
CA GLY A 280 -2.87 30.71 -24.77
C GLY A 280 -2.28 30.00 -23.54
N ALA A 281 -2.49 28.69 -23.42
CA ALA A 281 -1.91 27.90 -22.33
C ALA A 281 -0.37 27.83 -22.43
N ARG A 282 0.18 27.71 -23.63
CA ARG A 282 1.64 27.73 -23.87
C ARG A 282 2.22 29.08 -23.45
N ARG A 283 1.61 30.20 -23.84
CA ARG A 283 2.06 31.54 -23.43
C ARG A 283 1.98 31.73 -21.91
N ALA A 284 0.87 31.35 -21.29
CA ALA A 284 0.69 31.51 -19.85
C ALA A 284 1.68 30.66 -19.03
N MET A 285 2.02 29.46 -19.51
CA MET A 285 3.05 28.63 -18.86
C MET A 285 4.47 29.12 -19.16
N ALA A 286 4.75 29.59 -20.37
CA ALA A 286 6.06 30.16 -20.72
C ALA A 286 6.38 31.39 -19.84
N ALA A 287 5.39 32.24 -19.53
CA ALA A 287 5.53 33.34 -18.58
C ALA A 287 5.91 32.89 -17.16
N ARG A 288 5.72 31.60 -16.84
CA ARG A 288 6.08 30.95 -15.57
C ARG A 288 7.27 30.00 -15.70
N GLY A 289 8.01 30.06 -16.82
CA GLY A 289 9.17 29.21 -17.08
C GLY A 289 8.84 27.73 -17.32
N ILE A 290 7.60 27.42 -17.71
CA ILE A 290 7.14 26.05 -17.98
C ILE A 290 6.92 25.89 -19.49
N ASP A 291 7.59 24.92 -20.11
CA ASP A 291 7.38 24.61 -21.53
C ASP A 291 6.30 23.53 -21.72
N LEU A 292 5.25 23.88 -22.47
CA LEU A 292 4.19 22.94 -22.89
C LEU A 292 4.27 22.56 -24.37
N SER A 293 5.35 22.91 -25.08
CA SER A 293 5.51 22.60 -26.51
C SER A 293 5.45 21.11 -26.84
N GLY A 294 5.96 20.27 -25.92
CA GLY A 294 5.91 18.81 -26.04
C GLY A 294 4.63 18.15 -25.54
N HIS A 295 3.64 18.92 -25.05
CA HIS A 295 2.40 18.36 -24.54
C HIS A 295 1.53 17.80 -25.67
N GLY A 296 1.05 16.56 -25.49
CA GLY A 296 0.10 15.91 -26.37
C GLY A 296 -1.23 15.65 -25.66
N SER A 297 -2.32 16.14 -26.23
CA SER A 297 -3.67 15.91 -25.71
C SER A 297 -4.02 14.42 -25.81
N ARG A 298 -4.57 13.86 -24.73
CA ARG A 298 -5.07 12.48 -24.70
C ARG A 298 -6.44 12.37 -24.06
N LEU A 299 -7.20 11.38 -24.51
CA LEU A 299 -8.49 11.03 -23.96
C LEU A 299 -8.32 10.35 -22.60
N LEU A 300 -9.17 10.70 -21.65
CA LEU A 300 -9.31 9.99 -20.38
C LEU A 300 -9.84 8.58 -20.65
N THR A 301 -9.16 7.58 -20.11
CA THR A 301 -9.59 6.18 -20.15
C THR A 301 -9.75 5.66 -18.73
N ALA A 302 -10.60 4.63 -18.56
CA ALA A 302 -10.80 4.01 -17.26
C ALA A 302 -9.49 3.47 -16.68
N ASP A 303 -8.61 2.92 -17.53
CA ASP A 303 -7.32 2.40 -17.11
C ASP A 303 -6.35 3.49 -16.65
N LEU A 304 -6.32 4.63 -17.35
CA LEU A 304 -5.52 5.79 -16.92
C LEU A 304 -6.03 6.32 -15.58
N ALA A 305 -7.35 6.43 -15.41
CA ALA A 305 -7.97 6.87 -14.17
C ALA A 305 -7.68 5.90 -13.01
N ARG A 306 -7.78 4.58 -13.23
CA ARG A 306 -7.51 3.55 -12.19
C ARG A 306 -6.07 3.57 -11.69
N GLN A 307 -5.11 3.83 -12.58
CA GLN A 307 -3.70 3.89 -12.23
C GLN A 307 -3.30 5.12 -11.39
N ALA A 308 -4.10 6.19 -11.44
CA ALA A 308 -3.83 7.41 -10.68
C ALA A 308 -4.11 7.22 -9.18
N ASP A 309 -3.22 7.76 -8.34
CA ASP A 309 -3.43 7.83 -6.89
C ASP A 309 -4.30 9.02 -6.52
N TYR A 310 -4.10 10.14 -7.21
CA TYR A 310 -4.86 11.37 -7.04
C TYR A 310 -5.45 11.78 -8.39
N LEU A 311 -6.76 11.95 -8.44
CA LEU A 311 -7.47 12.45 -9.61
C LEU A 311 -8.02 13.83 -9.30
N PHE A 312 -7.46 14.85 -9.95
CA PHE A 312 -7.89 16.23 -9.80
C PHE A 312 -8.64 16.71 -11.04
N VAL A 313 -9.89 17.11 -10.85
CA VAL A 313 -10.78 17.52 -11.94
C VAL A 313 -11.13 19.01 -11.83
N MET A 314 -11.35 19.68 -12.97
CA MET A 314 -11.51 21.14 -12.97
C MET A 314 -12.90 21.63 -12.53
N THR A 315 -13.93 20.80 -12.70
CA THR A 315 -15.34 21.17 -12.53
C THR A 315 -16.18 19.98 -12.05
N PRO A 316 -17.37 20.20 -11.48
CA PRO A 316 -18.29 19.11 -11.12
C PRO A 316 -18.70 18.23 -12.29
N SER A 317 -18.81 18.78 -13.51
CA SER A 317 -19.10 17.97 -14.71
C SER A 317 -17.98 16.99 -15.04
N HIS A 318 -16.70 17.37 -14.87
CA HIS A 318 -15.60 16.42 -15.02
C HIS A 318 -15.58 15.37 -13.91
N TYR A 319 -15.98 15.73 -12.68
CA TYR A 319 -16.13 14.77 -11.59
C TYR A 319 -17.13 13.66 -11.98
N LEU A 320 -18.32 14.06 -12.44
CA LEU A 320 -19.34 13.12 -12.92
C LEU A 320 -18.83 12.28 -14.08
N ALA A 321 -18.13 12.88 -15.05
CA ALA A 321 -17.57 12.14 -16.18
C ALA A 321 -16.55 11.06 -15.76
N VAL A 322 -15.77 11.29 -14.69
CA VAL A 322 -14.89 10.25 -14.14
C VAL A 322 -15.69 9.14 -13.48
N LEU A 323 -16.76 9.46 -12.74
CA LEU A 323 -17.61 8.45 -12.08
C LEU A 323 -18.43 7.63 -13.07
N ASP A 324 -18.93 8.25 -14.14
CA ASP A 324 -19.60 7.53 -15.23
C ASP A 324 -18.65 6.53 -15.90
N LEU A 325 -17.36 6.86 -15.99
CA LEU A 325 -16.32 6.02 -16.56
C LEU A 325 -15.84 4.91 -15.60
N ALA A 326 -15.73 5.21 -14.30
CA ALA A 326 -15.23 4.32 -13.26
C ALA A 326 -15.81 4.69 -11.87
N PRO A 327 -17.02 4.18 -11.54
CA PRO A 327 -17.74 4.53 -10.32
C PRO A 327 -16.97 4.23 -9.03
N GLU A 328 -16.13 3.18 -9.04
CA GLU A 328 -15.31 2.75 -7.91
C GLU A 328 -14.26 3.80 -7.47
N LEU A 329 -14.06 4.86 -8.27
CA LEU A 329 -13.07 5.90 -8.01
C LEU A 329 -13.57 7.07 -7.17
N GLU A 330 -14.84 7.09 -6.74
CA GLU A 330 -15.44 8.19 -5.97
C GLU A 330 -14.57 8.65 -4.79
N SER A 331 -14.00 7.69 -4.05
CA SER A 331 -13.13 7.99 -2.91
C SER A 331 -11.80 8.67 -3.26
N ARG A 332 -11.39 8.68 -4.54
CA ARG A 332 -10.09 9.22 -5.02
C ARG A 332 -10.20 10.46 -5.90
N VAL A 333 -11.39 10.75 -6.46
CA VAL A 333 -11.60 11.91 -7.34
C VAL A 333 -11.92 13.14 -6.50
N ARG A 334 -11.27 14.26 -6.81
CA ARG A 334 -11.46 15.54 -6.12
C ARG A 334 -11.48 16.69 -7.11
N LEU A 335 -12.23 17.75 -6.82
CA LEU A 335 -12.07 19.02 -7.52
C LEU A 335 -10.67 19.57 -7.23
N LEU A 336 -9.98 20.11 -8.24
CA LEU A 336 -8.69 20.75 -8.01
C LEU A 336 -8.83 21.92 -7.02
N ASP A 337 -9.85 22.77 -7.23
CA ASP A 337 -10.24 23.81 -6.28
C ASP A 337 -11.64 23.51 -5.70
N GLU A 338 -11.72 23.27 -4.39
CA GLU A 338 -12.98 23.00 -3.69
C GLU A 338 -13.86 24.24 -3.56
N ARG A 339 -13.27 25.43 -3.66
CA ARG A 339 -13.98 26.69 -3.41
C ARG A 339 -14.82 27.11 -4.61
N ARG A 340 -14.33 26.83 -5.82
CA ARG A 340 -14.98 27.21 -7.08
C ARG A 340 -14.42 26.38 -8.24
N ALA A 341 -15.25 26.16 -9.25
CA ALA A 341 -14.82 25.54 -10.49
C ALA A 341 -13.71 26.35 -11.18
N ILE A 342 -12.82 25.66 -11.91
CA ILE A 342 -11.81 26.31 -12.75
C ILE A 342 -12.44 26.54 -14.13
N GLU A 343 -12.72 27.81 -14.41
CA GLU A 343 -13.31 28.28 -15.66
C GLU A 343 -12.43 27.92 -16.86
N ASP A 344 -13.06 27.66 -18.01
CA ASP A 344 -12.34 27.30 -19.22
C ASP A 344 -11.85 28.56 -19.94
N PRO A 345 -10.52 28.78 -20.06
CA PRO A 345 -10.00 29.95 -20.75
C PRO A 345 -10.00 29.79 -22.28
N PHE A 346 -10.46 28.65 -22.82
CA PHE A 346 -10.37 28.35 -24.24
C PHE A 346 -11.06 29.42 -25.11
N GLY A 347 -10.30 29.99 -26.06
CA GLY A 347 -10.77 31.07 -26.93
C GLY A 347 -10.80 32.46 -26.28
N GLY A 348 -10.41 32.57 -25.01
CA GLY A 348 -10.23 33.84 -24.30
C GLY A 348 -8.92 34.55 -24.67
N ASP A 349 -8.75 35.74 -24.09
CA ASP A 349 -7.52 36.53 -24.19
C ASP A 349 -6.44 36.05 -23.21
N ASP A 350 -5.24 36.64 -23.29
CA ASP A 350 -4.13 36.27 -22.41
C ASP A 350 -4.48 36.49 -20.92
N ALA A 351 -5.31 37.48 -20.58
CA ALA A 351 -5.74 37.72 -19.21
C ALA A 351 -6.60 36.58 -18.66
N ALA A 352 -7.48 35.98 -19.47
CA ALA A 352 -8.27 34.82 -19.09
C ALA A 352 -7.39 33.59 -18.80
N TYR A 353 -6.38 33.34 -19.65
CA TYR A 353 -5.42 32.24 -19.43
C TYR A 353 -4.57 32.47 -18.18
N GLU A 354 -4.10 33.69 -17.96
CA GLU A 354 -3.34 34.07 -16.77
C GLU A 354 -4.13 33.91 -15.47
N ALA A 355 -5.40 34.35 -15.47
CA ALA A 355 -6.30 34.18 -14.33
C ALA A 355 -6.56 32.70 -14.04
N CYS A 356 -6.78 31.89 -15.08
CA CYS A 356 -6.95 30.44 -14.95
C CYS A 356 -5.70 29.77 -14.38
N ALA A 357 -4.51 30.09 -14.90
CA ALA A 357 -3.23 29.58 -14.41
C ALA A 357 -3.00 29.93 -12.93
N ALA A 358 -3.27 31.18 -12.54
CA ALA A 358 -3.13 31.62 -11.16
C ALA A 358 -4.08 30.88 -10.21
N GLN A 359 -5.33 30.63 -10.63
CA GLN A 359 -6.27 29.83 -9.84
C GLN A 359 -5.79 28.38 -9.67
N ILE A 360 -5.33 27.75 -10.77
CA ILE A 360 -4.77 26.39 -10.75
C ILE A 360 -3.60 26.31 -9.77
N GLU A 361 -2.66 27.25 -9.84
CA GLU A 361 -1.48 27.28 -8.98
C GLU A 361 -1.86 27.41 -7.49
N GLN A 362 -2.78 28.32 -7.15
CA GLN A 362 -3.27 28.46 -5.78
C GLN A 362 -3.97 27.20 -5.26
N ALA A 363 -4.74 26.53 -6.12
CA ALA A 363 -5.40 25.29 -5.79
C ALA A 363 -4.40 24.14 -5.57
N LEU A 364 -3.37 24.05 -6.42
CA LEU A 364 -2.28 23.09 -6.29
C LEU A 364 -1.51 23.25 -4.98
N ILE A 365 -1.19 24.48 -4.57
CA ILE A 365 -0.51 24.75 -3.29
C ILE A 365 -1.28 24.14 -2.10
N ARG A 366 -2.61 24.15 -2.15
CA ARG A 366 -3.46 23.49 -1.14
C ARG A 366 -3.45 21.97 -1.30
N ARG A 367 -3.75 21.47 -2.51
CA ARG A 367 -3.85 20.02 -2.77
C ARG A 367 -2.55 19.27 -2.53
N LEU A 368 -1.40 19.89 -2.83
CA LEU A 368 -0.11 19.26 -2.59
C LEU A 368 0.19 19.08 -1.10
N GLN A 369 -0.52 19.73 -0.17
CA GLN A 369 -0.40 19.43 1.26
C GLN A 369 -0.95 18.03 1.59
N GLU A 370 -1.94 17.56 0.84
CA GLU A 370 -2.53 16.22 0.95
C GLU A 370 -1.63 15.16 0.30
N VAL A 371 -0.84 15.58 -0.70
CA VAL A 371 0.11 14.72 -1.39
C VAL A 371 1.41 14.65 -0.59
N GLN A 372 1.77 13.43 -0.17
CA GLN A 372 3.09 13.15 0.40
C GLN A 372 3.96 12.49 -0.68
N PRO A 373 4.83 13.29 -1.34
CA PRO A 373 5.64 12.83 -2.48
C PRO A 373 6.71 11.80 -2.14
#